data_AF-A0A9D1H6U4-F1
#
_entry.id   AF-A0A9D1H6U4-F1
#
_cell.length_a   1.000
_cell.length_b   1.000
_cell.length_c   1.000
_cell.angle_alpha   90.00
_cell.angle_beta   90.00
_cell.angle_gamma   90.00
#
_symmetry.space_group_name_H-M   'P 1'
#
loop_
_entity.id
_entity.type
_entity.pdbx_description
1 polymer ?
#
loop_
_entity_poly.entity_id
_entity_poly.type
_entity_poly.pdbx_seq_one_letter_code
_entity_poly.pdbx_strand_id
1 'polypeptide(L)'
;MLKRKIIAIALTAALVSSFALPVVAADTSSASVPAQEEVQELPDSYLYYGVVKEIRTDENGNITQILMDSERYGELVALISEETVWVDSGHQRASDPSDLKVGEGIYVFHSPIQTMSLPPQSPAFAIVRDIPMDAGCAQYHEIEEVTEREDGKLQITTSNGGLYLIADEDTKVVSYDGEEDASLDDLKPGDHAMFWYGMVATSYPGQAYPNTVMILPEHDDDTLTGEEAASMLAELSDEGVETLAEAAQTAFESDDAVTLEEFVTALWEQAGSPVVDNYWGLIRFEDAGKISSDARDAMRWADKNGLLSGIEGDKLNSAENISETLAKEILAQYQELDG
;
A
#
# COMPACT_ATOMS: atom_id res chain seq x y z
N MET A 1 16.60 73.16 33.77
CA MET A 1 15.50 73.13 34.76
C MET A 1 15.24 71.70 35.16
N LEU A 2 15.35 71.44 36.46
CA LEU A 2 15.24 70.16 37.13
C LEU A 2 13.78 69.91 37.53
N LYS A 3 13.25 68.68 37.38
CA LYS A 3 12.29 68.12 38.35
C LYS A 3 12.39 66.59 38.36
N ARG A 4 13.11 66.13 39.38
CA ARG A 4 13.18 64.76 39.88
C ARG A 4 11.81 64.30 40.38
N LYS A 5 11.48 63.02 40.19
CA LYS A 5 10.78 62.22 41.20
C LYS A 5 11.49 60.86 41.33
N ILE A 6 11.92 60.61 42.56
CA ILE A 6 12.55 59.41 43.13
C ILE A 6 11.41 58.54 43.72
N ILE A 7 11.59 57.21 43.78
CA ILE A 7 11.19 56.24 44.86
C ILE A 7 11.63 54.84 44.34
N ALA A 8 12.76 54.28 44.79
CA ALA A 8 13.04 53.44 45.99
C ALA A 8 12.84 51.93 45.71
N ILE A 9 13.91 51.15 45.46
CA ILE A 9 14.75 50.35 46.39
C ILE A 9 14.03 49.12 46.99
N ALA A 10 14.51 47.92 46.64
CA ALA A 10 14.84 46.85 47.60
C ALA A 10 15.85 45.87 46.98
N LEU A 11 17.10 45.96 47.47
CA LEU A 11 18.18 44.98 47.32
C LEU A 11 17.99 43.89 48.39
N THR A 12 18.11 42.61 48.03
CA THR A 12 18.42 41.55 49.01
C THR A 12 19.28 40.47 48.37
N ALA A 13 20.59 40.59 48.58
CA ALA A 13 21.51 39.46 48.58
C ALA A 13 21.44 38.79 49.96
N ALA A 14 21.27 37.47 50.01
CA ALA A 14 21.46 36.69 51.23
C ALA A 14 22.12 35.35 50.91
N LEU A 15 23.34 35.26 51.42
CA LEU A 15 24.26 34.12 51.47
C LEU A 15 23.66 33.03 52.38
N VAL A 16 23.58 31.77 51.93
CA VAL A 16 23.21 30.65 52.79
C VAL A 16 24.30 29.59 52.75
N SER A 17 24.92 29.43 53.92
CA SER A 17 25.98 28.51 54.29
C SER A 17 25.55 27.04 54.18
N SER A 18 26.52 26.21 53.83
CA SER A 18 26.46 24.75 53.87
C SER A 18 25.99 24.22 55.22
N PHE A 19 24.93 23.42 55.20
CA PHE A 19 24.68 22.37 56.19
C PHE A 19 24.57 21.05 55.45
N ALA A 20 25.52 20.16 55.71
CA ALA A 20 25.40 18.75 55.38
C ALA A 20 24.35 18.12 56.29
N LEU A 21 23.36 17.47 55.71
CA LEU A 21 22.44 16.56 56.39
C LEU A 21 22.47 15.19 55.70
N PRO A 22 22.18 14.12 56.45
CA PRO A 22 22.56 12.76 56.09
C PRO A 22 21.72 12.24 54.93
N VAL A 23 22.39 11.55 54.01
CA VAL A 23 21.75 10.67 53.03
C VAL A 23 20.90 9.64 53.79
N VAL A 24 19.58 9.77 53.66
CA VAL A 24 18.65 8.66 53.87
C VAL A 24 18.58 7.96 52.52
N ALA A 25 19.14 6.76 52.46
CA ALA A 25 18.93 5.83 51.37
C ALA A 25 17.44 5.42 51.40
N ALA A 26 16.62 6.13 50.63
CA ALA A 26 15.37 5.59 50.17
C ALA A 26 15.73 4.68 48.99
N ASP A 27 15.55 3.36 49.17
CA ASP A 27 15.48 2.40 48.07
C ASP A 27 14.31 2.82 47.17
N THR A 28 14.55 3.77 46.28
CA THR A 28 13.79 3.92 45.05
C THR A 28 14.17 2.73 44.19
N SER A 29 13.48 1.62 44.42
CA SER A 29 13.26 0.59 43.42
C SER A 29 12.95 1.33 42.11
N SER A 30 13.87 1.28 41.15
CA SER A 30 13.60 1.81 39.82
C SER A 30 12.49 0.95 39.24
N ALA A 31 11.25 1.42 39.36
CA ALA A 31 10.20 0.96 38.50
C ALA A 31 10.68 1.28 37.08
N SER A 32 11.12 0.24 36.38
CA SER A 32 11.36 0.28 34.95
C SER A 32 10.08 0.80 34.31
N VAL A 33 10.14 2.00 33.74
CA VAL A 33 9.13 2.48 32.81
C VAL A 33 9.05 1.40 31.72
N PRO A 34 7.87 0.81 31.44
CA PRO A 34 7.76 -0.08 30.31
C PRO A 34 8.13 0.75 29.08
N ALA A 35 9.10 0.30 28.30
CA ALA A 35 9.34 0.85 26.98
C ALA A 35 8.00 0.79 26.24
N GLN A 36 7.41 1.94 25.94
CA GLN A 36 6.37 1.98 24.94
C GLN A 36 7.04 1.47 23.67
N GLU A 37 6.52 0.38 23.12
CA GLU A 37 6.90 -0.08 21.79
C GLU A 37 6.57 1.07 20.83
N GLU A 38 7.60 1.81 20.43
CA GLU A 38 7.51 2.78 19.36
C GLU A 38 7.34 1.93 18.08
N VAL A 39 6.11 1.85 17.59
CA VAL A 39 5.82 1.20 16.30
C VAL A 39 6.60 1.99 15.25
N GLN A 40 7.70 1.42 14.76
CA GLN A 40 8.49 2.05 13.71
C GLN A 40 7.68 1.97 12.42
N GLU A 41 7.14 3.10 11.96
CA GLU A 41 6.48 3.19 10.66
C GLU A 41 7.50 2.87 9.56
N LEU A 42 7.12 1.93 8.69
CA LEU A 42 7.91 1.57 7.52
C LEU A 42 7.70 2.65 6.45
N PRO A 43 8.69 2.89 5.58
CA PRO A 43 8.46 3.70 4.39
C PRO A 43 7.46 2.97 3.48
N ASP A 44 6.79 3.70 2.59
CA ASP A 44 5.93 3.12 1.55
C ASP A 44 6.69 2.11 0.67
N SER A 45 7.91 2.46 0.24
CA SER A 45 8.76 1.58 -0.55
C SER A 45 10.26 1.78 -0.28
N TYR A 46 11.07 0.79 -0.65
CA TYR A 46 12.53 0.90 -0.69
C TYR A 46 13.04 0.94 -2.12
N LEU A 47 14.01 1.83 -2.37
CA LEU A 47 14.71 1.92 -3.63
C LEU A 47 15.94 1.01 -3.64
N TYR A 48 15.94 0.03 -4.53
CA TYR A 48 17.07 -0.84 -4.83
C TYR A 48 17.64 -0.53 -6.22
N TYR A 49 18.96 -0.52 -6.33
CA TYR A 49 19.66 -0.45 -7.62
C TYR A 49 20.55 -1.67 -7.80
N GLY A 50 20.46 -2.33 -8.95
CA GLY A 50 21.32 -3.45 -9.31
C GLY A 50 21.30 -3.78 -10.80
N VAL A 51 22.09 -4.79 -11.15
CA VAL A 51 22.20 -5.32 -12.51
C VAL A 51 21.40 -6.62 -12.61
N VAL A 52 20.60 -6.76 -13.66
CA VAL A 52 19.81 -7.96 -13.95
C VAL A 52 20.73 -9.15 -14.21
N LYS A 53 20.61 -10.21 -13.41
CA LYS A 53 21.34 -11.47 -13.57
C LYS A 53 20.50 -12.54 -14.28
N GLU A 54 19.23 -12.65 -13.91
CA GLU A 54 18.31 -13.66 -14.43
C GLU A 54 16.91 -13.07 -14.55
N ILE A 55 16.19 -13.45 -15.60
CA ILE A 55 14.78 -13.10 -15.82
C ILE A 55 14.04 -14.42 -15.91
N ARG A 56 13.01 -14.58 -15.07
CA ARG A 56 12.09 -15.72 -15.14
C ARG A 56 10.75 -15.25 -15.66
N THR A 57 10.18 -16.08 -16.52
CA THR A 57 8.88 -15.85 -17.13
C THR A 57 7.95 -17.01 -16.85
N ASP A 58 6.66 -16.76 -16.89
CA ASP A 58 5.62 -17.80 -16.88
C ASP A 58 5.49 -18.49 -18.27
N GLU A 59 4.47 -19.33 -18.40
CA GLU A 59 4.16 -20.04 -19.66
C GLU A 59 3.66 -19.11 -20.78
N ASN A 60 3.13 -17.94 -20.42
CA ASN A 60 2.62 -16.92 -21.36
C ASN A 60 3.73 -15.95 -21.81
N GLY A 61 4.91 -16.01 -21.18
CA GLY A 61 6.04 -15.14 -21.47
C GLY A 61 6.07 -13.84 -20.65
N ASN A 62 5.18 -13.70 -19.66
CA ASN A 62 5.19 -12.57 -18.75
C ASN A 62 6.32 -12.74 -17.75
N ILE A 63 7.02 -11.65 -17.41
CA ILE A 63 8.09 -11.67 -16.42
C ILE A 63 7.45 -11.82 -15.03
N THR A 64 7.87 -12.81 -14.26
CA THR A 64 7.38 -13.06 -12.90
C THR A 64 8.45 -12.80 -11.84
N GLN A 65 9.73 -12.98 -12.20
CA GLN A 65 10.84 -12.72 -11.27
C GLN A 65 12.06 -12.16 -11.99
N ILE A 66 12.74 -11.21 -11.33
CA ILE A 66 14.01 -10.66 -11.79
C ILE A 66 15.03 -10.84 -10.67
N LEU A 67 16.06 -11.67 -10.90
CA LEU A 67 17.20 -11.74 -10.01
C LEU A 67 18.15 -10.59 -10.36
N MET A 68 18.45 -9.77 -9.36
CA MET A 68 19.35 -8.65 -9.47
C MET A 68 20.52 -8.78 -8.50
N ASP A 69 21.64 -8.15 -8.86
CA ASP A 69 22.82 -8.07 -8.01
C ASP A 69 23.35 -6.64 -7.92
N SER A 70 23.78 -6.27 -6.73
CA SER A 70 24.28 -4.94 -6.41
C SER A 70 25.45 -5.06 -5.45
N GLU A 71 26.55 -4.38 -5.78
CA GLU A 71 27.71 -4.32 -4.87
C GLU A 71 27.34 -3.68 -3.52
N ARG A 72 26.36 -2.77 -3.52
CA ARG A 72 25.93 -2.04 -2.31
C ARG A 72 24.87 -2.79 -1.51
N TYR A 73 23.91 -3.39 -2.19
CA TYR A 73 22.69 -3.92 -1.57
C TYR A 73 22.63 -5.46 -1.53
N GLY A 74 23.57 -6.16 -2.18
CA GLY A 74 23.54 -7.61 -2.33
C GLY A 74 22.55 -8.07 -3.40
N GLU A 75 22.26 -9.37 -3.43
CA GLU A 75 21.30 -9.94 -4.37
C GLU A 75 19.85 -9.73 -3.90
N LEU A 76 18.94 -9.49 -4.84
CA LEU A 76 17.49 -9.38 -4.61
C LEU A 76 16.75 -10.08 -5.73
N VAL A 77 15.70 -10.83 -5.41
CA VAL A 77 14.70 -11.27 -6.39
C VAL A 77 13.50 -10.33 -6.30
N ALA A 78 13.32 -9.50 -7.32
CA ALA A 78 12.11 -8.71 -7.50
C ALA A 78 10.99 -9.62 -8.02
N LEU A 79 9.87 -9.70 -7.31
CA LEU A 79 8.67 -10.39 -7.75
C LEU A 79 7.83 -9.41 -8.57
N ILE A 80 7.48 -9.79 -9.78
CA ILE A 80 6.75 -8.96 -10.74
C ILE A 80 5.32 -9.49 -10.83
N SER A 81 4.35 -8.59 -10.68
CA SER A 81 2.93 -8.82 -10.91
C SER A 81 2.41 -7.94 -12.03
N GLU A 82 1.13 -8.06 -12.35
CA GLU A 82 0.45 -7.17 -13.30
C GLU A 82 0.38 -5.73 -12.78
N GLU A 83 0.45 -5.54 -11.47
CA GLU A 83 0.51 -4.24 -10.80
C GLU A 83 1.90 -3.58 -10.88
N THR A 84 2.95 -4.32 -11.25
CA THR A 84 4.28 -3.72 -11.36
C THR A 84 4.33 -2.74 -12.53
N VAL A 85 4.51 -1.45 -12.25
CA VAL A 85 4.66 -0.43 -13.29
C VAL A 85 6.09 -0.38 -13.84
N TRP A 86 6.22 -0.21 -15.15
CA TRP A 86 7.50 -0.19 -15.87
C TRP A 86 7.73 1.18 -16.49
N VAL A 87 8.79 1.87 -16.07
CA VAL A 87 9.00 3.28 -16.39
C VAL A 87 10.32 3.48 -17.13
N ASP A 88 10.25 4.08 -18.31
CA ASP A 88 11.38 4.65 -19.04
C ASP A 88 11.63 6.05 -18.48
N SER A 89 12.62 6.16 -17.59
CA SER A 89 12.89 7.39 -16.85
C SER A 89 13.43 8.51 -17.73
N GLY A 90 14.19 8.16 -18.77
CA GLY A 90 14.80 9.10 -19.70
C GLY A 90 13.77 9.73 -20.64
N HIS A 91 12.80 8.95 -21.10
CA HIS A 91 11.75 9.44 -22.01
C HIS A 91 10.43 9.80 -21.30
N GLN A 92 10.33 9.55 -19.99
CA GLN A 92 9.16 9.89 -19.16
C GLN A 92 7.86 9.26 -19.66
N ARG A 93 7.89 7.94 -19.89
CA ARG A 93 6.77 7.14 -20.40
C ARG A 93 6.84 5.71 -19.87
N ALA A 94 5.79 4.92 -20.09
CA ALA A 94 5.83 3.49 -19.86
C ALA A 94 6.96 2.81 -20.68
N SER A 95 7.61 1.82 -20.06
CA SER A 95 8.63 0.95 -20.64
C SER A 95 8.03 -0.42 -20.93
N ASP A 96 8.41 -1.03 -22.05
CA ASP A 96 7.98 -2.39 -22.39
C ASP A 96 8.84 -3.43 -21.63
N PRO A 97 8.26 -4.28 -20.77
CA PRO A 97 9.02 -5.29 -20.02
C PRO A 97 9.70 -6.33 -20.93
N SER A 98 9.14 -6.60 -22.12
CA SER A 98 9.64 -7.65 -23.02
C SER A 98 11.02 -7.34 -23.60
N ASP A 99 11.41 -6.06 -23.61
CA ASP A 99 12.71 -5.63 -24.11
C ASP A 99 13.82 -5.71 -23.05
N LEU A 100 13.52 -6.02 -21.78
CA LEU A 100 14.49 -6.14 -20.69
C LEU A 100 15.58 -7.17 -21.03
N LYS A 101 16.83 -6.87 -20.66
CA LYS A 101 17.98 -7.75 -20.92
C LYS A 101 18.79 -8.05 -19.66
N VAL A 102 19.29 -9.28 -19.58
CA VAL A 102 20.33 -9.65 -18.61
C VAL A 102 21.56 -8.78 -18.83
N GLY A 103 22.08 -8.22 -17.74
CA GLY A 103 23.18 -7.25 -17.73
C GLY A 103 22.74 -5.79 -17.73
N GLU A 104 21.45 -5.50 -17.86
CA GLU A 104 20.90 -4.14 -17.74
C GLU A 104 20.88 -3.68 -16.27
N GLY A 105 21.24 -2.42 -16.02
CA GLY A 105 21.14 -1.80 -14.70
C GLY A 105 19.80 -1.11 -14.54
N ILE A 106 19.02 -1.50 -13.54
CA ILE A 106 17.67 -0.97 -13.30
C ILE A 106 17.50 -0.56 -11.83
N TYR A 107 16.53 0.29 -11.58
CA TYR A 107 16.08 0.66 -10.24
C TYR A 107 14.74 -0.01 -9.96
N VAL A 108 14.56 -0.45 -8.73
CA VAL A 108 13.34 -1.13 -8.29
C VAL A 108 12.84 -0.45 -7.02
N PHE A 109 11.62 0.07 -7.06
CA PHE A 109 10.87 0.40 -5.86
C PHE A 109 10.14 -0.88 -5.43
N HIS A 110 10.50 -1.41 -4.26
CA HIS A 110 9.96 -2.68 -3.77
C HIS A 110 9.40 -2.54 -2.35
N SER A 111 8.59 -3.54 -1.97
CA SER A 111 7.98 -3.60 -0.65
C SER A 111 9.01 -3.51 0.48
N PRO A 112 8.70 -2.81 1.58
CA PRO A 112 9.48 -2.84 2.81
C PRO A 112 9.60 -4.24 3.42
N ILE A 113 8.68 -5.14 3.06
CA ILE A 113 8.62 -6.51 3.54
C ILE A 113 9.29 -7.42 2.51
N GLN A 114 10.16 -8.30 3.00
CA GLN A 114 10.92 -9.23 2.19
C GLN A 114 10.93 -10.63 2.81
N THR A 115 11.10 -11.65 1.98
CA THR A 115 11.29 -13.02 2.46
C THR A 115 12.64 -13.18 3.15
N MET A 116 12.71 -14.02 4.18
CA MET A 116 13.96 -14.40 4.86
C MET A 116 14.77 -15.47 4.08
N SER A 117 14.55 -15.58 2.76
CA SER A 117 15.26 -16.53 1.90
C SER A 117 16.58 -15.95 1.37
N LEU A 118 17.38 -16.77 0.68
CA LEU A 118 18.64 -16.32 0.08
C LEU A 118 18.69 -16.73 -1.41
N PRO A 119 18.66 -15.78 -2.35
CA PRO A 119 18.52 -14.32 -2.15
C PRO A 119 17.15 -13.93 -1.57
N PRO A 120 17.05 -12.79 -0.84
CA PRO A 120 15.76 -12.26 -0.39
C PRO A 120 14.86 -11.96 -1.60
N GLN A 121 13.56 -12.07 -1.39
CA GLN A 121 12.54 -11.84 -2.42
C GLN A 121 11.56 -10.80 -1.93
N SER A 122 11.14 -9.88 -2.82
CA SER A 122 10.24 -8.79 -2.47
C SER A 122 9.37 -8.40 -3.68
N PRO A 123 8.07 -8.13 -3.47
CA PRO A 123 7.21 -7.50 -4.49
C PRO A 123 7.81 -6.20 -5.01
N ALA A 124 7.86 -6.05 -6.33
CA ALA A 124 8.25 -4.81 -6.98
C ALA A 124 7.02 -3.99 -7.36
N PHE A 125 6.97 -2.75 -6.89
CA PHE A 125 5.92 -1.80 -7.24
C PHE A 125 6.25 -1.08 -8.55
N ALA A 126 7.50 -0.63 -8.71
CA ALA A 126 7.95 0.03 -9.93
C ALA A 126 9.34 -0.40 -10.38
N ILE A 127 9.49 -0.68 -11.67
CA ILE A 127 10.77 -0.90 -12.35
C ILE A 127 11.13 0.33 -13.18
N VAL A 128 12.23 0.99 -12.83
CA VAL A 128 12.67 2.23 -13.48
C VAL A 128 13.95 1.99 -14.28
N ARG A 129 13.89 2.32 -15.57
CA ARG A 129 14.89 2.01 -16.59
C ARG A 129 15.34 3.26 -17.35
N ASP A 130 16.38 3.12 -18.17
CA ASP A 130 16.93 4.16 -19.04
C ASP A 130 17.13 5.51 -18.36
N ILE A 131 17.91 5.53 -17.27
CA ILE A 131 18.12 6.76 -16.49
C ILE A 131 19.30 7.56 -17.08
N PRO A 132 19.08 8.84 -17.47
CA PRO A 132 20.14 9.69 -17.97
C PRO A 132 21.24 9.91 -16.93
N MET A 133 22.50 9.96 -17.35
CA MET A 133 23.65 10.13 -16.43
C MET A 133 23.64 11.45 -15.64
N ASP A 134 22.91 12.46 -16.12
CA ASP A 134 22.83 13.82 -15.57
C ASP A 134 21.48 14.13 -14.91
N ALA A 135 20.56 13.16 -14.85
CA ALA A 135 19.25 13.30 -14.22
C ALA A 135 19.06 12.30 -13.07
N GLY A 136 18.27 12.70 -12.06
CA GLY A 136 17.77 11.75 -11.07
C GLY A 136 16.79 10.78 -11.71
N CYS A 137 16.69 9.56 -11.18
CA CYS A 137 15.64 8.64 -11.59
C CYS A 137 14.28 9.12 -11.10
N ALA A 138 13.23 8.72 -11.81
CA ALA A 138 11.85 8.86 -11.35
C ALA A 138 11.70 8.26 -9.94
N GLN A 139 10.93 8.91 -9.08
CA GLN A 139 10.67 8.49 -7.72
C GLN A 139 9.22 8.03 -7.59
N TYR A 140 9.02 6.80 -7.11
CA TYR A 140 7.69 6.26 -6.78
C TYR A 140 7.30 6.74 -5.38
N HIS A 141 6.12 7.34 -5.27
CA HIS A 141 5.60 7.88 -4.01
C HIS A 141 4.09 7.66 -3.92
N GLU A 142 3.64 7.26 -2.74
CA GLU A 142 2.25 7.39 -2.32
C GLU A 142 1.88 8.88 -2.17
N ILE A 143 0.68 9.22 -2.61
CA ILE A 143 0.07 10.53 -2.45
C ILE A 143 -0.75 10.47 -1.15
N GLU A 144 -0.23 11.04 -0.07
CA GLU A 144 -0.94 11.04 1.22
C GLU A 144 -1.99 12.13 1.30
N GLU A 145 -1.69 13.30 0.72
CA GLU A 145 -2.56 14.46 0.74
C GLU A 145 -2.22 15.37 -0.44
N VAL A 146 -3.26 15.95 -1.05
CA VAL A 146 -3.12 16.97 -2.08
C VAL A 146 -3.83 18.24 -1.59
N THR A 147 -3.10 19.35 -1.51
CA THR A 147 -3.63 20.62 -1.01
C THR A 147 -3.23 21.79 -1.91
N GLU A 148 -4.20 22.62 -2.27
CA GLU A 148 -3.93 23.90 -2.93
C GLU A 148 -3.41 24.93 -1.91
N ARG A 149 -2.27 25.55 -2.22
CA ARG A 149 -1.63 26.56 -1.37
C ARG A 149 -2.18 27.96 -1.62
N GLU A 150 -1.91 28.88 -0.70
CA GLU A 150 -2.28 30.30 -0.85
C GLU A 150 -1.66 30.97 -2.08
N ASP A 151 -0.54 30.44 -2.60
CA ASP A 151 0.14 30.92 -3.79
C ASP A 151 -0.38 30.29 -5.11
N GLY A 152 -1.43 29.46 -5.03
CA GLY A 152 -2.04 28.78 -6.18
C GLY A 152 -1.26 27.57 -6.68
N LYS A 153 -0.23 27.13 -5.95
CA LYS A 153 0.53 25.91 -6.25
C LYS A 153 -0.11 24.70 -5.58
N LEU A 154 0.08 23.53 -6.17
CA LEU A 154 -0.35 22.27 -5.60
C LEU A 154 0.74 21.70 -4.69
N GLN A 155 0.40 21.38 -3.45
CA GLN A 155 1.28 20.68 -2.53
C GLN A 155 0.81 19.22 -2.43
N ILE A 156 1.70 18.30 -2.75
CA ILE A 156 1.52 16.86 -2.58
C ILE A 156 2.37 16.43 -1.38
N THR A 157 1.74 15.84 -0.37
CA THR A 157 2.39 15.29 0.81
C THR A 157 2.71 13.81 0.57
N THR A 158 3.94 13.40 0.92
CA THR A 158 4.41 12.01 0.77
C THR A 158 5.49 11.68 1.82
N SER A 159 5.92 10.41 1.86
CA SER A 159 6.96 9.89 2.73
C SER A 159 6.64 10.06 4.23
N ASN A 160 5.45 9.66 4.64
CA ASN A 160 4.84 9.81 5.97
C ASN A 160 4.89 11.26 6.47
N GLY A 161 4.45 12.19 5.61
CA GLY A 161 4.53 13.64 5.85
C GLY A 161 5.96 14.20 5.85
N GLY A 162 6.96 13.42 5.47
CA GLY A 162 8.38 13.80 5.48
C GLY A 162 8.81 14.64 4.27
N LEU A 163 8.02 14.62 3.19
CA LEU A 163 8.33 15.31 1.94
C LEU A 163 7.10 16.01 1.36
N TYR A 164 7.27 17.27 0.96
CA TYR A 164 6.30 18.01 0.16
C TYR A 164 6.83 18.20 -1.26
N LEU A 165 6.06 17.73 -2.24
CA LEU A 165 6.28 18.00 -3.64
C LEU A 165 5.38 19.16 -4.06
N ILE A 166 5.99 20.25 -4.52
CA ILE A 166 5.28 21.48 -4.87
C ILE A 166 5.23 21.59 -6.40
N ALA A 167 4.07 21.24 -6.97
CA ALA A 167 3.81 21.32 -8.40
C ALA A 167 3.13 22.64 -8.78
N ASP A 168 3.38 23.12 -9.99
CA ASP A 168 2.77 24.33 -10.55
C ASP A 168 2.52 24.18 -12.06
N GLU A 169 2.17 25.28 -12.73
CA GLU A 169 1.87 25.32 -14.17
C GLU A 169 3.05 24.89 -15.07
N ASP A 170 4.29 24.93 -14.56
CA ASP A 170 5.47 24.49 -15.29
C ASP A 170 5.75 22.98 -15.09
N THR A 171 5.05 22.32 -14.17
CA THR A 171 5.16 20.87 -13.95
C THR A 171 4.47 20.13 -15.10
N LYS A 172 5.25 19.38 -15.88
CA LYS A 172 4.72 18.52 -16.94
C LYS A 172 3.96 17.34 -16.34
N VAL A 173 2.74 17.08 -16.79
CA VAL A 173 1.99 15.86 -16.44
C VAL A 173 1.97 14.91 -17.63
N VAL A 174 2.15 13.62 -17.38
CA VAL A 174 2.02 12.54 -18.36
C VAL A 174 1.18 11.40 -17.76
N SER A 175 0.39 10.72 -18.57
CA SER A 175 -0.26 9.46 -18.18
C SER A 175 0.66 8.28 -18.52
N TYR A 176 0.70 7.28 -17.62
CA TYR A 176 1.38 6.02 -17.87
C TYR A 176 0.82 5.29 -19.09
N ASP A 177 -0.51 5.28 -19.24
CA ASP A 177 -1.21 4.62 -20.34
C ASP A 177 -1.23 5.43 -21.65
N GLY A 178 -0.68 6.64 -21.61
CA GLY A 178 -0.54 7.51 -22.78
C GLY A 178 -1.76 8.38 -23.07
N GLU A 179 -2.64 8.60 -22.09
CA GLU A 179 -3.73 9.55 -22.17
C GLU A 179 -3.21 10.99 -22.36
N GLU A 180 -3.86 11.76 -23.24
CA GLU A 180 -3.40 13.10 -23.63
C GLU A 180 -3.90 14.23 -22.72
N ASP A 181 -4.89 13.96 -21.87
CA ASP A 181 -5.58 14.92 -21.00
C ASP A 181 -5.21 14.84 -19.51
N ALA A 182 -4.22 14.02 -19.16
CA ALA A 182 -3.70 13.91 -17.80
C ALA A 182 -3.25 15.27 -17.23
N SER A 183 -3.65 15.53 -16.00
CA SER A 183 -3.49 16.81 -15.31
C SER A 183 -3.14 16.61 -13.84
N LEU A 184 -2.82 17.71 -13.14
CA LEU A 184 -2.54 17.65 -11.70
C LEU A 184 -3.81 17.39 -10.87
N ASP A 185 -5.00 17.60 -11.44
CA ASP A 185 -6.28 17.37 -10.76
C ASP A 185 -6.59 15.86 -10.66
N ASP A 186 -5.89 15.02 -11.42
CA ASP A 186 -6.02 13.56 -11.42
C ASP A 186 -5.23 12.90 -10.28
N LEU A 187 -4.46 13.68 -9.51
CA LEU A 187 -3.73 13.19 -8.33
C LEU A 187 -4.69 13.07 -7.14
N LYS A 188 -4.96 11.85 -6.67
CA LYS A 188 -5.82 11.61 -5.53
C LYS A 188 -5.04 11.04 -4.34
N PRO A 189 -5.41 11.41 -3.10
CA PRO A 189 -4.88 10.74 -1.91
C PRO A 189 -5.16 9.23 -1.94
N GLY A 190 -4.16 8.42 -1.60
CA GLY A 190 -4.19 6.95 -1.64
C GLY A 190 -3.51 6.36 -2.89
N ASP A 191 -3.43 7.12 -3.98
CA ASP A 191 -2.79 6.66 -5.21
C ASP A 191 -1.27 6.78 -5.15
N HIS A 192 -0.58 6.09 -6.06
CA HIS A 192 0.84 6.27 -6.30
C HIS A 192 1.11 7.00 -7.62
N ALA A 193 2.18 7.79 -7.65
CA ALA A 193 2.62 8.44 -8.86
C ALA A 193 4.15 8.44 -8.97
N MET A 194 4.66 8.62 -10.19
CA MET A 194 6.10 8.81 -10.41
C MET A 194 6.44 10.28 -10.52
N PHE A 195 7.43 10.71 -9.76
CA PHE A 195 7.86 12.10 -9.69
C PHE A 195 9.31 12.24 -10.11
N TRP A 196 9.58 13.14 -11.05
CA TRP A 196 10.93 13.58 -11.38
C TRP A 196 11.18 14.91 -10.67
N TYR A 197 12.05 14.90 -9.68
CA TYR A 197 12.48 16.11 -9.00
C TYR A 197 13.98 16.07 -8.72
N GLY A 198 14.55 17.26 -8.61
CA GLY A 198 15.97 17.44 -8.33
C GLY A 198 16.26 17.47 -6.83
N MET A 199 16.86 18.57 -6.38
CA MET A 199 17.27 18.71 -4.98
C MET A 199 16.07 18.82 -4.05
N VAL A 200 16.13 18.10 -2.93
CA VAL A 200 15.21 18.26 -1.80
C VAL A 200 15.82 19.26 -0.82
N ALA A 201 15.04 20.26 -0.42
CA ALA A 201 15.42 21.25 0.57
C ALA A 201 15.68 20.59 1.94
N THR A 202 16.72 21.04 2.64
CA THR A 202 17.10 20.52 3.98
C THR A 202 16.22 21.10 5.10
N SER A 203 14.91 21.14 4.90
CA SER A 203 13.89 21.47 5.89
C SER A 203 13.17 20.21 6.36
N TYR A 204 12.38 20.31 7.43
CA TYR A 204 11.44 19.25 7.80
C TYR A 204 10.01 19.84 7.91
N PRO A 205 9.05 19.35 7.11
CA PRO A 205 9.23 18.40 6.00
C PRO A 205 10.17 18.93 4.90
N GLY A 206 10.81 18.00 4.18
CA GLY A 206 11.63 18.32 3.01
C GLY A 206 10.75 18.90 1.90
N GLN A 207 11.31 19.70 1.01
CA GLN A 207 10.55 20.27 -0.11
C GLN A 207 11.28 20.06 -1.42
N ALA A 208 10.57 19.62 -2.45
CA ALA A 208 11.09 19.53 -3.81
C ALA A 208 10.04 20.02 -4.83
N TYR A 209 10.53 20.34 -6.03
CA TYR A 209 9.72 20.86 -7.11
C TYR A 209 9.81 19.89 -8.28
N PRO A 210 8.80 19.06 -8.51
CA PRO A 210 8.80 18.14 -9.63
C PRO A 210 8.75 18.89 -10.97
N ASN A 211 9.63 18.50 -11.88
CA ASN A 211 9.58 18.96 -13.27
C ASN A 211 8.61 18.10 -14.10
N THR A 212 8.35 16.87 -13.66
CA THR A 212 7.41 15.96 -14.31
C THR A 212 6.74 15.07 -13.27
N VAL A 213 5.45 14.88 -13.44
CA VAL A 213 4.62 13.91 -12.72
C VAL A 213 4.04 12.95 -13.76
N MET A 214 4.14 11.66 -13.48
CA MET A 214 3.44 10.64 -14.24
C MET A 214 2.33 10.08 -13.36
N ILE A 215 1.09 10.24 -13.83
CA ILE A 215 -0.07 9.57 -13.29
C ILE A 215 0.08 8.09 -13.67
N LEU A 216 0.16 7.24 -12.65
CA LEU A 216 0.18 5.79 -12.86
C LEU A 216 -1.25 5.34 -13.16
N PRO A 217 -1.44 4.14 -13.75
CA PRO A 217 -2.77 3.57 -13.83
C PRO A 217 -3.35 3.58 -12.42
N GLU A 218 -4.63 3.91 -12.29
CA GLU A 218 -5.34 3.49 -11.09
C GLU A 218 -5.13 1.98 -11.05
N HIS A 219 -4.30 1.51 -10.11
CA HIS A 219 -4.52 0.19 -9.61
C HIS A 219 -5.91 0.33 -9.04
N ASP A 220 -6.90 -0.27 -9.70
CA ASP A 220 -8.12 -0.60 -9.02
C ASP A 220 -7.61 -1.11 -7.68
N ASP A 221 -7.90 -0.38 -6.60
CA ASP A 221 -8.02 -1.04 -5.32
C ASP A 221 -9.17 -1.99 -5.66
N ASP A 222 -8.83 -3.17 -6.20
CA ASP A 222 -9.77 -4.12 -6.75
C ASP A 222 -10.66 -4.59 -5.59
N THR A 223 -10.44 -4.09 -4.37
CA THR A 223 -11.35 -4.12 -3.24
C THR A 223 -12.77 -3.83 -3.67
N LEU A 224 -13.49 -4.95 -3.72
CA LEU A 224 -14.90 -4.97 -4.03
C LEU A 224 -15.66 -4.15 -2.99
N THR A 225 -16.34 -3.11 -3.42
CA THR A 225 -17.23 -2.34 -2.53
C THR A 225 -18.50 -3.12 -2.20
N GLY A 226 -19.18 -2.72 -1.12
CA GLY A 226 -20.47 -3.29 -0.76
C GLY A 226 -21.54 -3.16 -1.87
N GLU A 227 -21.56 -2.03 -2.58
CA GLU A 227 -22.51 -1.81 -3.69
C GLU A 227 -22.22 -2.74 -4.88
N GLU A 228 -20.95 -2.88 -5.26
CA GLU A 228 -20.52 -3.77 -6.35
C GLU A 228 -20.78 -5.24 -6.00
N ALA A 229 -20.43 -5.67 -4.78
CA ALA A 229 -20.71 -7.02 -4.30
C ALA A 229 -22.21 -7.35 -4.36
N ALA A 230 -23.05 -6.42 -3.90
CA ALA A 230 -24.50 -6.58 -3.95
C ALA A 230 -25.01 -6.67 -5.40
N SER A 231 -24.48 -5.84 -6.30
CA SER A 231 -24.82 -5.86 -7.72
C SER A 231 -24.46 -7.20 -8.37
N MET A 232 -23.24 -7.69 -8.16
CA MET A 232 -22.76 -8.96 -8.72
C MET A 232 -23.58 -10.16 -8.22
N LEU A 233 -23.91 -10.20 -6.93
CA LEU A 233 -24.76 -11.26 -6.37
C LEU A 233 -26.21 -11.17 -6.88
N ALA A 234 -26.71 -9.95 -7.12
CA ALA A 234 -28.04 -9.75 -7.68
C ALA A 234 -28.14 -10.24 -9.13
N GLU A 235 -27.08 -10.07 -9.93
CA GLU A 235 -27.00 -10.58 -11.31
C GLU A 235 -27.07 -12.11 -11.40
N LEU A 236 -26.69 -12.83 -10.34
CA LEU A 236 -26.89 -14.29 -10.26
C LEU A 236 -28.36 -14.71 -10.09
N SER A 237 -29.24 -13.80 -9.66
CA SER A 237 -30.66 -14.10 -9.48
C SER A 237 -31.42 -13.98 -10.80
N ASP A 238 -31.72 -15.13 -11.41
CA ASP A 238 -32.54 -15.21 -12.63
C ASP A 238 -33.87 -14.44 -12.44
N GLU A 239 -34.35 -13.77 -13.49
CA GLU A 239 -35.54 -12.87 -13.48
C GLU A 239 -36.72 -13.47 -12.70
N GLY A 240 -36.89 -13.09 -11.42
CA GLY A 240 -38.10 -13.52 -10.68
C GLY A 240 -38.10 -13.54 -9.17
N VAL A 241 -37.08 -13.06 -8.46
CA VAL A 241 -37.13 -13.02 -6.98
C VAL A 241 -36.67 -11.66 -6.45
N GLU A 242 -37.58 -10.69 -6.42
CA GLU A 242 -37.39 -9.35 -5.83
C GLU A 242 -36.89 -9.39 -4.37
N THR A 243 -37.02 -10.53 -3.66
CA THR A 243 -36.59 -10.67 -2.26
C THR A 243 -35.10 -10.98 -2.07
N LEU A 244 -34.36 -11.35 -3.14
CA LEU A 244 -32.95 -11.76 -3.03
C LEU A 244 -31.98 -10.59 -3.26
N ALA A 245 -32.30 -9.67 -4.17
CA ALA A 245 -31.55 -8.42 -4.33
C ALA A 245 -31.61 -7.55 -3.06
N GLU A 246 -32.77 -7.50 -2.39
CA GLU A 246 -32.93 -6.84 -1.09
C GLU A 246 -32.08 -7.51 0.00
N ALA A 247 -31.87 -8.84 -0.06
CA ALA A 247 -31.05 -9.57 0.91
C ALA A 247 -29.55 -9.31 0.71
N ALA A 248 -29.06 -9.30 -0.53
CA ALA A 248 -27.68 -8.92 -0.85
C ALA A 248 -27.40 -7.46 -0.45
N GLN A 249 -28.35 -6.57 -0.72
CA GLN A 249 -28.26 -5.16 -0.30
C GLN A 249 -28.39 -4.96 1.23
N THR A 250 -28.98 -5.92 1.95
CA THR A 250 -28.98 -5.93 3.42
C THR A 250 -27.70 -6.52 3.99
N ALA A 251 -27.01 -7.41 3.27
CA ALA A 251 -25.73 -8.00 3.70
C ALA A 251 -24.58 -6.98 3.69
N PHE A 252 -24.62 -6.03 2.74
CA PHE A 252 -23.64 -4.95 2.60
C PHE A 252 -24.27 -3.59 2.95
N GLU A 253 -24.54 -3.35 4.23
CA GLU A 253 -25.25 -2.16 4.73
C GLU A 253 -24.47 -0.84 4.55
N SER A 254 -23.16 -0.91 4.28
CA SER A 254 -22.28 0.22 3.98
C SER A 254 -21.52 0.00 2.68
N ASP A 255 -21.15 1.09 2.02
CA ASP A 255 -20.30 1.12 0.81
C ASP A 255 -18.81 0.96 1.18
N ASP A 256 -18.54 0.28 2.28
CA ASP A 256 -17.18 -0.01 2.72
C ASP A 256 -16.63 -1.20 1.92
N ALA A 257 -15.31 -1.34 1.87
CA ALA A 257 -14.66 -2.48 1.24
C ALA A 257 -15.09 -3.80 1.90
N VAL A 258 -15.37 -4.81 1.07
CA VAL A 258 -15.88 -6.11 1.51
C VAL A 258 -14.73 -7.08 1.72
N THR A 259 -14.74 -7.83 2.82
CA THR A 259 -13.77 -8.91 3.05
C THR A 259 -14.13 -10.20 2.32
N LEU A 260 -13.14 -11.07 2.07
CA LEU A 260 -13.37 -12.38 1.47
C LEU A 260 -14.43 -13.19 2.24
N GLU A 261 -14.36 -13.18 3.57
CA GLU A 261 -15.30 -13.96 4.38
C GLU A 261 -16.72 -13.38 4.40
N GLU A 262 -16.88 -12.07 4.26
CA GLU A 262 -18.19 -11.42 4.11
C GLU A 262 -18.82 -11.77 2.75
N PHE A 263 -18.04 -11.64 1.67
CA PHE A 263 -18.52 -11.97 0.31
C PHE A 263 -18.96 -13.44 0.19
N VAL A 264 -18.12 -14.37 0.66
CA VAL A 264 -18.42 -15.81 0.63
C VAL A 264 -19.61 -16.16 1.52
N THR A 265 -19.78 -15.47 2.66
CA THR A 265 -20.94 -15.67 3.53
C THR A 265 -22.23 -15.24 2.84
N ALA A 266 -22.24 -14.07 2.19
CA ALA A 266 -23.39 -13.59 1.44
C ALA A 266 -23.79 -14.57 0.31
N LEU A 267 -22.81 -15.05 -0.47
CA LEU A 267 -23.05 -16.05 -1.52
C LEU A 267 -23.58 -17.38 -0.95
N TRP A 268 -23.03 -17.85 0.18
CA TRP A 268 -23.49 -19.08 0.83
C TRP A 268 -24.93 -18.96 1.35
N GLU A 269 -25.31 -17.82 1.90
CA GLU A 269 -26.69 -17.53 2.30
C GLU A 269 -27.62 -17.50 1.09
N GLN A 270 -27.18 -16.89 -0.02
CA GLN A 270 -27.91 -16.89 -1.29
C GLN A 270 -28.12 -18.31 -1.84
N ALA A 271 -27.14 -19.19 -1.70
CA ALA A 271 -27.24 -20.60 -2.08
C ALA A 271 -28.16 -21.44 -1.15
N GLY A 272 -28.82 -20.80 -0.17
CA GLY A 272 -29.73 -21.45 0.78
C GLY A 272 -29.03 -22.07 1.99
N SER A 273 -27.83 -21.58 2.32
CA SER A 273 -27.03 -22.01 3.47
C SER A 273 -26.81 -23.53 3.53
N PRO A 274 -26.28 -24.17 2.47
CA PRO A 274 -26.06 -25.61 2.42
C PRO A 274 -25.18 -26.10 3.57
N VAL A 275 -25.63 -27.16 4.25
CA VAL A 275 -24.93 -27.75 5.40
C VAL A 275 -23.67 -28.48 4.95
N VAL A 276 -22.55 -28.18 5.59
CA VAL A 276 -21.27 -28.85 5.36
C VAL A 276 -20.94 -29.80 6.51
N ASP A 277 -21.18 -31.09 6.31
CA ASP A 277 -20.76 -32.11 7.27
C ASP A 277 -19.26 -32.41 7.17
N ASN A 278 -18.58 -32.41 8.32
CA ASN A 278 -17.22 -32.97 8.52
C ASN A 278 -16.20 -32.61 7.42
N TYR A 279 -16.01 -31.32 7.17
CA TYR A 279 -15.00 -30.82 6.23
C TYR A 279 -13.86 -30.10 6.95
N TRP A 280 -12.62 -30.52 6.65
CA TRP A 280 -11.39 -30.01 7.26
C TRP A 280 -10.40 -29.47 6.22
N GLY A 281 -10.83 -29.27 4.96
CA GLY A 281 -9.95 -28.83 3.86
C GLY A 281 -9.25 -27.50 4.12
N LEU A 282 -9.90 -26.61 4.87
CA LEU A 282 -9.35 -25.32 5.28
C LEU A 282 -8.09 -25.44 6.15
N ILE A 283 -7.83 -26.58 6.83
CA ILE A 283 -6.61 -26.78 7.63
C ILE A 283 -5.33 -26.65 6.79
N ARG A 284 -5.42 -26.74 5.46
CA ARG A 284 -4.28 -26.50 4.58
C ARG A 284 -3.78 -25.05 4.63
N PHE A 285 -4.62 -24.10 5.03
CA PHE A 285 -4.26 -22.70 5.15
C PHE A 285 -3.77 -22.39 6.56
N GLU A 286 -2.64 -21.71 6.68
CA GLU A 286 -1.99 -21.35 7.94
C GLU A 286 -2.90 -20.47 8.82
N ASP A 287 -3.65 -19.58 8.19
CA ASP A 287 -4.49 -18.57 8.82
C ASP A 287 -5.96 -18.98 8.94
N ALA A 288 -6.33 -20.23 8.61
CA ALA A 288 -7.71 -20.72 8.73
C ALA A 288 -8.32 -20.60 10.14
N GLY A 289 -7.46 -20.45 11.17
CA GLY A 289 -7.88 -20.16 12.54
C GLY A 289 -8.38 -18.73 12.77
N LYS A 290 -8.10 -17.80 11.84
CA LYS A 290 -8.53 -16.39 11.89
C LYS A 290 -9.94 -16.16 11.34
N ILE A 291 -10.46 -17.08 10.52
CA ILE A 291 -11.81 -17.01 9.96
C ILE A 291 -12.80 -16.80 11.11
N SER A 292 -13.67 -15.80 10.98
CA SER A 292 -14.70 -15.51 11.99
C SER A 292 -15.58 -16.73 12.25
N SER A 293 -16.20 -16.77 13.44
CA SER A 293 -17.09 -17.88 13.78
C SER A 293 -18.25 -18.02 12.82
N ASP A 294 -18.74 -16.89 12.33
CA ASP A 294 -20.01 -16.79 11.62
C ASP A 294 -19.80 -17.11 10.13
N ALA A 295 -18.64 -16.76 9.55
CA ALA A 295 -18.28 -17.14 8.18
C ALA A 295 -17.74 -18.58 8.03
N ARG A 296 -17.48 -19.30 9.14
CA ARG A 296 -16.73 -20.56 9.09
C ARG A 296 -17.40 -21.65 8.26
N ASP A 297 -18.73 -21.76 8.35
CA ASP A 297 -19.47 -22.78 7.60
C ASP A 297 -19.56 -22.41 6.11
N ALA A 298 -19.71 -21.12 5.79
CA ALA A 298 -19.66 -20.61 4.43
C ALA A 298 -18.29 -20.85 3.77
N MET A 299 -17.19 -20.49 4.45
CA MET A 299 -15.84 -20.73 3.94
C MET A 299 -15.55 -22.22 3.71
N ARG A 300 -16.04 -23.11 4.59
CA ARG A 300 -15.92 -24.56 4.39
C ARG A 300 -16.70 -25.05 3.18
N TRP A 301 -17.89 -24.49 2.96
CA TRP A 301 -18.71 -24.82 1.82
C TRP A 301 -18.02 -24.38 0.53
N ALA A 302 -17.54 -23.15 0.47
CA ALA A 302 -16.86 -22.60 -0.69
C ALA A 302 -15.63 -23.44 -1.07
N ASP A 303 -14.78 -23.72 -0.08
CA ASP A 303 -13.59 -24.56 -0.27
C ASP A 303 -13.92 -25.97 -0.75
N LYS A 304 -14.94 -26.60 -0.15
CA LYS A 304 -15.37 -27.95 -0.52
C LYS A 304 -15.83 -28.05 -1.98
N ASN A 305 -16.46 -27.00 -2.50
CA ASN A 305 -16.94 -26.96 -3.87
C ASN A 305 -15.92 -26.35 -4.86
N GLY A 306 -14.72 -26.04 -4.39
CA GLY A 306 -13.65 -25.52 -5.23
C GLY A 306 -13.72 -24.03 -5.51
N LEU A 307 -14.67 -23.29 -4.93
CA LEU A 307 -14.87 -21.84 -5.15
C LEU A 307 -13.64 -21.01 -4.78
N LEU A 308 -12.82 -21.51 -3.84
CA LEU A 308 -11.60 -20.83 -3.38
C LEU A 308 -10.35 -21.29 -4.13
N SER A 309 -10.50 -21.86 -5.33
CA SER A 309 -9.38 -22.42 -6.09
C SER A 309 -8.47 -21.38 -6.73
N GLY A 310 -8.94 -20.14 -6.90
CA GLY A 310 -8.14 -19.00 -7.36
C GLY A 310 -7.19 -18.44 -6.29
N ILE A 311 -7.35 -18.84 -5.02
CA ILE A 311 -6.45 -18.41 -3.94
C ILE A 311 -5.18 -19.27 -3.98
N GLU A 312 -4.09 -18.67 -4.41
CA GLU A 312 -2.76 -19.29 -4.43
C GLU A 312 -2.06 -19.20 -3.07
N GLY A 313 -1.18 -20.16 -2.77
CA GLY A 313 -0.38 -20.17 -1.55
C GLY A 313 -1.02 -20.88 -0.35
N ASP A 314 -0.57 -20.52 0.85
CA ASP A 314 -0.94 -21.17 2.12
C ASP A 314 -1.75 -20.26 3.07
N LYS A 315 -2.27 -19.13 2.58
CA LYS A 315 -3.12 -18.22 3.36
C LYS A 315 -4.40 -17.87 2.61
N LEU A 316 -5.50 -17.76 3.34
CA LEU A 316 -6.80 -17.30 2.82
C LEU A 316 -6.93 -15.79 2.85
N ASN A 317 -6.31 -15.14 3.84
CA ASN A 317 -6.53 -13.73 4.15
C ASN A 317 -8.02 -13.40 4.30
N SER A 318 -8.77 -14.25 5.01
CA SER A 318 -10.25 -14.22 5.01
C SER A 318 -10.85 -12.90 5.50
N ALA A 319 -10.15 -12.19 6.38
CA ALA A 319 -10.57 -10.91 6.94
C ALA A 319 -9.95 -9.69 6.22
N GLU A 320 -9.22 -9.91 5.13
CA GLU A 320 -8.75 -8.85 4.24
C GLU A 320 -9.77 -8.60 3.13
N ASN A 321 -9.72 -7.41 2.55
CA ASN A 321 -10.63 -7.01 1.48
C ASN A 321 -10.46 -7.94 0.27
N ILE A 322 -11.58 -8.40 -0.29
CA ILE A 322 -11.59 -9.23 -1.49
C ILE A 322 -11.44 -8.37 -2.73
N SER A 323 -10.71 -8.87 -3.71
CA SER A 323 -10.63 -8.24 -5.02
C SER A 323 -11.87 -8.56 -5.89
N GLU A 324 -12.33 -7.66 -6.77
CA GLU A 324 -13.46 -7.83 -7.70
C GLU A 324 -13.12 -8.96 -8.66
N THR A 325 -11.84 -9.08 -9.06
CA THR A 325 -11.34 -10.20 -9.86
C THR A 325 -11.58 -11.54 -9.16
N LEU A 326 -11.15 -11.68 -7.90
CA LEU A 326 -11.36 -12.91 -7.13
C LEU A 326 -12.86 -13.16 -6.89
N ALA A 327 -13.65 -12.12 -6.66
CA ALA A 327 -15.10 -12.23 -6.55
C ALA A 327 -15.73 -12.76 -7.84
N LYS A 328 -15.35 -12.22 -9.02
CA LYS A 328 -15.79 -12.70 -10.34
C LYS A 328 -15.44 -14.16 -10.56
N GLU A 329 -14.22 -14.58 -10.19
CA GLU A 329 -13.80 -15.98 -10.28
C GLU A 329 -14.64 -16.91 -9.40
N ILE A 330 -14.90 -16.52 -8.14
CA ILE A 330 -15.77 -17.28 -7.22
C ILE A 330 -17.17 -17.44 -7.84
N LEU A 331 -17.76 -16.36 -8.38
CA LEU A 331 -19.09 -16.41 -8.97
C LEU A 331 -19.14 -17.25 -10.25
N ALA A 332 -18.11 -17.18 -11.10
CA ALA A 332 -18.00 -18.01 -12.29
C ALA A 332 -17.94 -19.51 -11.90
N GLN A 333 -17.14 -19.86 -10.90
CA GLN A 333 -17.06 -21.23 -10.38
C GLN A 333 -18.39 -21.66 -9.74
N TYR A 334 -19.09 -20.75 -9.07
CA TYR A 334 -20.42 -21.02 -8.51
C TYR A 334 -21.45 -21.33 -9.60
N GLN A 335 -21.49 -20.56 -10.69
CA GLN A 335 -22.38 -20.82 -11.83
C GLN A 335 -22.11 -22.18 -12.49
N GLU A 336 -20.85 -22.64 -12.53
CA GLU A 336 -20.50 -23.97 -13.03
C GLU A 336 -20.99 -25.11 -12.12
N LEU A 337 -21.20 -24.85 -10.82
CA LEU A 337 -21.75 -25.86 -9.89
C LEU A 337 -23.25 -26.07 -10.08
N ASP A 338 -23.99 -25.02 -10.47
CA ASP A 338 -25.44 -25.01 -10.62
C ASP A 338 -25.92 -25.42 -12.04
N GLY A 339 -25.01 -25.54 -13.01
CA GLY A 339 -25.28 -25.95 -14.42
C GLY A 339 -25.21 -27.46 -14.68
#